data_AF-A0A7C7THF3-F1
#
_entry.id   AF-A0A7C7THF3-F1
#
_cell.length_a   1.000
_cell.length_b   1.000
_cell.length_c   1.000
_cell.angle_alpha   90.00
_cell.angle_beta   90.00
_cell.angle_gamma   90.00
#
_symmetry.space_group_name_H-M   'P 1'
#
loop_
_entity.id
_entity.type
_entity.pdbx_description
1 polymer ?
#
loop_
_entity_poly.entity_id
_entity_poly.type
_entity_poly.pdbx_seq_one_letter_code
_entity_poly.pdbx_strand_id
1 'polypeptide(L)'
;MSKITLTPVSSGIYWLEVAEADLRVLCGCPADSVKHLMKRGLIDSTEVGSVHCETGPNAILLSDRQIQNGSFANLAEFPVLQMLYRQGMLLPGHPNNTGAKPILIGRDEVVRAQMDYIYRGNYGLTSVEEILETGLSEEQAEEMMRLKLRFAFGTIHPTEDLLEARIVGNAPVEVRNGVTVARQRTNRYEFTYQGEQVLVDLNLPLNRHYETPYDLGFHTLPRDYFSIVHTGEGDGWDINRPCMASILVFQGRIYLIDAGPNIDHSLNALGVDINEVEGIFHTHAHDDHFSGLTTLIRTDHRLKYYSTRLVRESVSKKLAALMSVKEQDFEQYFEIHDLDLGIWNNIDGLE
;
A
#
# COMPACT_ATOMS: atom_id res chain seq x y z
N MET A 1 30.50 19.86 -1.66
CA MET A 1 29.64 18.71 -2.02
C MET A 1 28.21 19.24 -2.10
N SER A 2 27.35 18.66 -2.93
CA SER A 2 25.91 19.00 -2.93
C SER A 2 25.34 18.73 -1.54
N LYS A 3 24.53 19.65 -1.02
CA LYS A 3 23.83 19.49 0.26
C LYS A 3 22.50 18.76 0.08
N ILE A 4 21.95 18.79 -1.14
CA ILE A 4 20.76 18.02 -1.52
C ILE A 4 21.17 17.01 -2.59
N THR A 5 20.96 15.74 -2.32
CA THR A 5 21.16 14.67 -3.31
C THR A 5 19.80 14.15 -3.75
N LEU A 6 19.57 14.09 -5.07
CA LEU A 6 18.39 13.47 -5.66
C LEU A 6 18.81 12.29 -6.53
N THR A 7 18.39 11.09 -6.15
CA THR A 7 18.76 9.84 -6.81
C THR A 7 17.51 9.18 -7.40
N PRO A 8 17.46 8.90 -8.71
CA PRO A 8 16.38 8.09 -9.27
C PRO A 8 16.46 6.65 -8.76
N VAL A 9 15.32 6.12 -8.32
CA VAL A 9 15.19 4.76 -7.76
C VAL A 9 14.55 3.84 -8.80
N SER A 10 13.37 4.24 -9.29
CA SER A 10 12.58 3.54 -10.31
C SER A 10 11.69 4.56 -11.04
N SER A 11 10.91 4.13 -12.03
CA SER A 11 9.97 4.99 -12.74
C SER A 11 9.01 5.69 -11.76
N GLY A 12 9.10 7.02 -11.65
CA GLY A 12 8.27 7.82 -10.73
C GLY A 12 8.64 7.74 -9.24
N ILE A 13 9.78 7.11 -8.91
CA ILE A 13 10.30 6.98 -7.53
C ILE A 13 11.69 7.60 -7.46
N TYR A 14 11.87 8.53 -6.53
CA TYR A 14 13.16 9.17 -6.27
C TYR A 14 13.49 9.13 -4.79
N TRP A 15 14.79 9.17 -4.51
CA TRP A 15 15.34 9.32 -3.17
C TRP A 15 15.94 10.72 -3.05
N LEU A 16 15.43 11.53 -2.13
CA LEU A 16 16.00 12.82 -1.80
C LEU A 16 16.67 12.77 -0.43
N GLU A 17 17.92 13.20 -0.34
CA GLU A 17 18.69 13.18 0.90
C GLU A 17 19.33 14.53 1.18
N VAL A 18 19.14 14.98 2.42
CA VAL A 18 19.84 16.13 3.02
C VAL A 18 20.47 15.63 4.32
N ALA A 19 21.67 15.08 4.22
CA ALA A 19 22.35 14.42 5.34
C ALA A 19 22.57 15.36 6.54
N GLU A 20 22.95 16.62 6.29
CA GLU A 20 23.13 17.64 7.34
C GLU A 20 21.85 17.95 8.12
N ALA A 21 20.69 17.69 7.52
CA ALA A 21 19.37 17.93 8.12
C ALA A 21 18.72 16.66 8.69
N ASP A 22 19.40 15.51 8.63
CA ASP A 22 18.84 14.20 8.99
C ASP A 22 17.51 13.91 8.25
N LEU A 23 17.45 14.22 6.95
CA LEU A 23 16.25 14.06 6.13
C LEU A 23 16.50 13.15 4.93
N ARG A 24 15.70 12.09 4.83
CA ARG A 24 15.66 11.16 3.69
C ARG A 24 14.21 11.00 3.25
N VAL A 25 13.89 11.46 2.04
CA VAL A 25 12.53 11.50 1.52
C VAL A 25 12.37 10.46 0.42
N LEU A 26 11.40 9.56 0.60
CA LEU A 26 10.84 8.75 -0.49
C LEU A 26 9.92 9.64 -1.32
N CYS A 27 10.37 10.03 -2.51
CA CYS A 27 9.62 10.87 -3.41
C CYS A 27 8.84 10.03 -4.43
N GLY A 28 7.52 9.98 -4.26
CA GLY A 28 6.64 9.02 -4.93
C GLY A 28 6.68 7.68 -4.20
N CYS A 29 5.51 7.15 -3.84
CA CYS A 29 5.38 5.88 -3.12
C CYS A 29 4.35 4.92 -3.77
N PRO A 30 4.51 4.55 -5.05
CA PRO A 30 3.69 3.51 -5.65
C PRO A 30 3.93 2.13 -5.00
N ALA A 31 3.24 1.11 -5.50
CA ALA A 31 3.41 -0.27 -5.03
C ALA A 31 4.89 -0.70 -5.09
N ASP A 32 5.30 -1.57 -4.17
CA ASP A 32 6.66 -2.11 -4.08
C ASP A 32 7.80 -1.07 -3.90
N SER A 33 7.49 0.17 -3.50
CA SER A 33 8.51 1.21 -3.25
C SER A 33 9.60 0.77 -2.29
N VAL A 34 9.25 0.04 -1.22
CA VAL A 34 10.25 -0.49 -0.28
C VAL A 34 11.19 -1.48 -0.95
N LYS A 35 10.67 -2.41 -1.76
CA LYS A 35 11.47 -3.40 -2.47
C LYS A 35 12.46 -2.74 -3.43
N HIS A 36 12.03 -1.68 -4.13
CA HIS A 36 12.91 -0.87 -4.98
C HIS A 36 14.01 -0.18 -4.18
N LEU A 37 13.70 0.40 -3.02
CA LEU A 37 14.71 1.01 -2.14
C LEU A 37 15.71 -0.03 -1.62
N MET A 38 15.25 -1.23 -1.24
CA MET A 38 16.11 -2.35 -0.82
C MET A 38 17.05 -2.79 -1.94
N LYS A 39 16.55 -2.96 -3.17
CA LYS A 39 17.39 -3.29 -4.34
C LYS A 39 18.48 -2.27 -4.64
N ARG A 40 18.26 -1.01 -4.26
CA ARG A 40 19.20 0.09 -4.45
C ARG A 40 20.14 0.28 -3.25
N GLY A 41 20.01 -0.53 -2.20
CA GLY A 41 20.80 -0.40 -0.96
C GLY A 41 20.48 0.87 -0.16
N LEU A 42 19.32 1.49 -0.41
CA LEU A 42 18.85 2.68 0.34
C LEU A 42 18.14 2.27 1.63
N ILE A 43 17.51 1.10 1.61
CA ILE A 43 17.11 0.34 2.80
C ILE A 43 18.05 -0.86 2.88
N ASP A 44 18.85 -0.91 3.93
CA ASP A 44 19.79 -1.99 4.19
C ASP A 44 19.88 -2.29 5.69
N SER A 45 20.33 -3.49 6.04
CA SER A 45 20.55 -3.91 7.42
C SER A 45 21.68 -3.08 8.04
N THR A 46 21.46 -2.61 9.27
CA THR A 46 22.43 -1.84 10.03
C THR A 46 22.34 -2.14 11.53
N GLU A 47 23.19 -1.51 12.32
CA GLU A 47 23.20 -1.62 13.76
C GLU A 47 23.33 -0.23 14.38
N VAL A 48 22.39 0.12 15.27
CA VAL A 48 22.44 1.35 16.06
C VAL A 48 22.39 0.95 17.52
N GLY A 49 23.38 1.39 18.32
CA GLY A 49 23.42 1.08 19.75
C GLY A 49 23.33 -0.41 20.06
N SER A 50 23.94 -1.26 19.23
CA SER A 50 23.92 -2.73 19.36
C SER A 50 22.57 -3.40 19.11
N VAL A 51 21.62 -2.67 18.50
CA VAL A 51 20.33 -3.19 18.06
C VAL A 51 20.29 -3.25 16.54
N HIS A 52 20.01 -4.43 15.99
CA HIS A 52 19.80 -4.64 14.57
C HIS A 52 18.53 -3.93 14.11
N CYS A 53 18.66 -3.14 13.06
CA CYS A 53 17.57 -2.41 12.43
C CYS A 53 17.93 -2.14 10.96
N GLU A 54 17.16 -1.30 10.30
CA GLU A 54 17.41 -0.90 8.91
C GLU A 54 17.66 0.60 8.76
N THR A 55 18.38 0.94 7.69
CA THR A 55 18.33 2.29 7.13
C THR A 55 17.01 2.51 6.39
N GLY A 56 16.75 3.74 5.96
CA GLY A 56 15.61 4.03 5.10
C GLY A 56 15.20 5.50 5.11
N PRO A 57 14.08 5.82 4.43
CA PRO A 57 13.51 7.14 4.43
C PRO A 57 12.94 7.48 5.81
N ASN A 58 12.79 8.76 6.14
CA ASN A 58 12.04 9.22 7.32
C ASN A 58 10.94 10.22 6.95
N ALA A 59 10.71 10.43 5.66
CA ALA A 59 9.63 11.20 5.09
C ALA A 59 9.19 10.61 3.75
N ILE A 60 7.95 10.89 3.35
CA ILE A 60 7.36 10.50 2.06
C ILE A 60 6.78 11.74 1.41
N LEU A 61 7.18 12.02 0.17
CA LEU A 61 6.51 13.01 -0.69
C LEU A 61 5.48 12.29 -1.56
N LEU A 62 4.22 12.60 -1.33
CA LEU A 62 3.08 12.02 -2.01
C LEU A 62 2.86 12.69 -3.38
N SER A 63 2.44 11.90 -4.37
CA SER A 63 1.91 12.39 -5.63
C SER A 63 0.58 13.12 -5.41
N ASP A 64 0.40 14.29 -6.03
CA ASP A 64 -0.88 15.00 -6.13
C ASP A 64 -1.98 14.16 -6.78
N ARG A 65 -1.60 13.17 -7.60
CA ARG A 65 -2.52 12.24 -8.27
C ARG A 65 -2.58 10.95 -7.47
N GLN A 66 -3.78 10.41 -7.28
CA GLN A 66 -3.98 9.08 -6.68
C GLN A 66 -3.62 7.95 -7.65
N ILE A 67 -3.93 8.12 -8.94
CA ILE A 67 -3.67 7.14 -9.99
C ILE A 67 -2.84 7.78 -11.09
N GLN A 68 -1.81 7.07 -11.56
CA GLN A 68 -1.03 7.44 -12.73
C GLN A 68 -0.91 6.23 -13.65
N ASN A 69 -1.28 6.42 -14.93
CA ASN A 69 -1.25 5.39 -15.96
C ASN A 69 -1.89 4.05 -15.55
N GLY A 70 -2.95 4.14 -14.73
CA GLY A 70 -3.77 3.01 -14.32
C GLY A 70 -3.35 2.29 -13.05
N SER A 71 -2.33 2.77 -12.34
CA SER A 71 -1.86 2.22 -11.06
C SER A 71 -1.91 3.27 -9.95
N PHE A 72 -2.07 2.84 -8.71
CA PHE A 72 -1.95 3.74 -7.55
C PHE A 72 -0.57 4.39 -7.47
N ALA A 73 -0.56 5.70 -7.27
CA ALA A 73 0.65 6.51 -7.15
C ALA A 73 1.10 6.71 -5.69
N ASN A 74 0.22 6.45 -4.73
CA ASN A 74 0.48 6.58 -3.29
C ASN A 74 -0.04 5.34 -2.54
N LEU A 75 0.87 4.52 -2.02
CA LEU A 75 0.63 3.35 -1.17
C LEU A 75 1.62 3.40 -0.01
N ALA A 76 1.34 4.27 0.97
CA ALA A 76 2.28 4.61 2.02
C ALA A 76 2.35 3.63 3.20
N GLU A 77 1.49 2.60 3.25
CA GLU A 77 1.41 1.65 4.37
C GLU A 77 2.76 0.96 4.64
N PHE A 78 3.29 0.21 3.67
CA PHE A 78 4.55 -0.51 3.85
C PHE A 78 5.76 0.42 4.06
N PRO A 79 5.93 1.53 3.33
CA PRO A 79 6.94 2.53 3.66
C PRO A 79 6.86 3.03 5.11
N VAL A 80 5.66 3.28 5.63
CA VAL A 80 5.45 3.71 7.02
C VAL A 80 5.77 2.58 8.00
N LEU A 81 5.31 1.36 7.74
CA LEU A 81 5.63 0.19 8.58
C LEU A 81 7.15 -0.06 8.64
N GLN A 82 7.86 0.17 7.54
CA GLN A 82 9.32 0.09 7.48
C GLN A 82 9.97 1.09 8.45
N MET A 83 9.52 2.34 8.43
CA MET A 83 10.03 3.38 9.33
C MET A 83 9.72 3.08 10.80
N LEU A 84 8.46 2.73 11.11
CA LEU A 84 8.02 2.52 12.49
C LEU A 84 8.67 1.28 13.12
N TYR A 85 8.73 0.17 12.38
CA TYR A 85 9.11 -1.14 12.93
C TYR A 85 10.51 -1.60 12.52
N ARG A 86 10.89 -1.50 11.23
CA ARG A 86 12.19 -2.03 10.76
C ARG A 86 13.36 -1.07 11.01
N GLN A 87 13.12 0.25 10.94
CA GLN A 87 14.07 1.24 11.47
C GLN A 87 13.94 1.43 12.99
N GLY A 88 12.82 1.00 13.58
CA GLY A 88 12.57 1.03 15.01
C GLY A 88 12.20 2.41 15.57
N MET A 89 11.58 3.29 14.77
CA MET A 89 11.16 4.63 15.21
C MET A 89 10.03 4.61 16.25
N LEU A 90 9.23 3.54 16.30
CA LEU A 90 8.12 3.39 17.25
C LEU A 90 8.44 2.42 18.40
N LEU A 91 9.48 1.59 18.25
CA LEU A 91 9.77 0.50 19.18
C LEU A 91 10.24 1.03 20.55
N PRO A 92 9.58 0.69 21.67
CA PRO A 92 9.98 1.16 22.99
C PRO A 92 11.42 0.74 23.34
N GLY A 93 12.23 1.71 23.79
CA GLY A 93 13.63 1.48 24.17
C GLY A 93 14.59 1.28 23.00
N HIS A 94 14.11 1.33 21.75
CA HIS A 94 14.96 1.27 20.56
C HIS A 94 15.73 2.59 20.39
N PRO A 95 17.02 2.58 20.03
CA PRO A 95 17.82 3.81 19.93
C PRO A 95 17.32 4.80 18.87
N ASN A 96 16.65 4.32 17.82
CA ASN A 96 16.02 5.19 16.81
C ASN A 96 14.65 5.75 17.24
N ASN A 97 14.08 5.28 18.35
CA ASN A 97 12.87 5.86 18.91
C ASN A 97 13.22 7.12 19.71
N THR A 98 13.42 8.21 18.99
CA THR A 98 13.75 9.55 19.54
C THR A 98 12.51 10.39 19.84
N GLY A 99 11.31 9.84 19.61
CA GLY A 99 10.04 10.58 19.59
C GLY A 99 9.75 11.29 18.27
N ALA A 100 10.68 11.29 17.30
CA ALA A 100 10.44 11.80 15.96
C ALA A 100 9.50 10.87 15.17
N LYS A 101 8.52 11.46 14.49
CA LYS A 101 7.57 10.72 13.65
C LYS A 101 8.00 10.73 12.18
N PRO A 102 7.68 9.68 11.42
CA PRO A 102 7.68 9.75 9.96
C PRO A 102 6.81 10.89 9.44
N ILE A 103 7.24 11.52 8.35
CA ILE A 103 6.55 12.70 7.79
C ILE A 103 5.85 12.34 6.47
N LEU A 104 4.56 12.64 6.33
CA LEU A 104 3.85 12.66 5.05
C LEU A 104 3.79 14.09 4.51
N ILE A 105 4.37 14.30 3.33
CA ILE A 105 4.49 15.59 2.65
C ILE A 105 3.59 15.57 1.42
N GLY A 106 2.70 16.56 1.28
CA GLY A 106 1.83 16.64 0.10
C GLY A 106 0.71 17.65 0.25
N ARG A 107 -0.26 17.65 -0.68
CA ARG A 107 -1.48 18.44 -0.55
C ARG A 107 -2.36 17.93 0.58
N ASP A 108 -3.15 18.82 1.18
CA ASP A 108 -4.02 18.50 2.32
C ASP A 108 -4.91 17.28 2.06
N GLU A 109 -5.64 17.30 0.93
CA GLU A 109 -6.54 16.20 0.54
C GLU A 109 -5.81 14.86 0.39
N VAL A 110 -4.59 14.86 -0.16
CA VAL A 110 -3.82 13.64 -0.41
C VAL A 110 -3.21 13.10 0.88
N VAL A 111 -2.68 13.99 1.73
CA VAL A 111 -2.13 13.61 3.03
C VAL A 111 -3.23 13.02 3.91
N ARG A 112 -4.39 13.67 4.00
CA ARG A 112 -5.54 13.15 4.76
C ARG A 112 -6.01 11.79 4.24
N ALA A 113 -6.15 11.65 2.92
CA ALA A 113 -6.51 10.37 2.31
C ALA A 113 -5.51 9.25 2.66
N GLN A 114 -4.21 9.54 2.68
CA GLN A 114 -3.20 8.57 3.11
C GLN A 114 -3.21 8.29 4.62
N MET A 115 -3.51 9.29 5.47
CA MET A 115 -3.67 9.08 6.90
C MET A 115 -4.86 8.16 7.21
N ASP A 116 -6.00 8.38 6.55
CA ASP A 116 -7.20 7.53 6.68
C ASP A 116 -6.97 6.13 6.10
N TYR A 117 -6.27 6.06 4.97
CA TYR A 117 -5.86 4.80 4.35
C TYR A 117 -5.01 3.94 5.29
N ILE A 118 -3.98 4.53 5.91
CA ILE A 118 -3.11 3.84 6.88
C ILE A 118 -3.89 3.47 8.15
N TYR A 119 -4.80 4.32 8.60
CA TYR A 119 -5.68 4.02 9.73
C TYR A 119 -6.51 2.76 9.46
N ARG A 120 -7.15 2.69 8.29
CA ARG A 120 -7.94 1.53 7.86
C ARG A 120 -7.07 0.31 7.55
N GLY A 121 -5.84 0.50 7.08
CA GLY A 121 -4.84 -0.55 6.94
C GLY A 121 -4.48 -1.21 8.27
N ASN A 122 -4.17 -0.40 9.29
CA ASN A 122 -3.77 -0.87 10.61
C ASN A 122 -4.93 -1.51 11.39
N TYR A 123 -6.14 -0.96 11.28
CA TYR A 123 -7.24 -1.31 12.18
C TYR A 123 -8.46 -1.92 11.50
N GLY A 124 -8.62 -1.79 10.17
CA GLY A 124 -9.82 -2.21 9.44
C GLY A 124 -11.09 -1.53 9.98
N LEU A 125 -12.05 -2.35 10.44
CA LEU A 125 -13.24 -1.89 11.18
C LEU A 125 -12.88 -1.50 12.62
N THR A 126 -13.19 -0.27 13.03
CA THR A 126 -12.62 0.35 14.23
C THR A 126 -13.61 0.51 15.38
N SER A 127 -14.85 0.04 15.22
CA SER A 127 -15.85 0.06 16.29
C SER A 127 -16.67 -1.23 16.32
N VAL A 128 -17.30 -1.52 17.46
CA VAL A 128 -18.19 -2.68 17.61
C VAL A 128 -19.38 -2.53 16.67
N GLU A 129 -19.87 -1.31 16.50
CA GLU A 129 -20.95 -0.96 15.58
C GLU A 129 -20.59 -1.29 14.13
N GLU A 130 -19.40 -0.89 13.66
CA GLU A 130 -18.95 -1.25 12.31
C GLU A 130 -18.89 -2.78 12.12
N ILE A 131 -18.52 -3.55 13.16
CA ILE A 131 -18.48 -5.02 13.09
C ILE A 131 -19.90 -5.62 13.10
N LEU A 132 -20.80 -5.09 13.92
CA LEU A 132 -22.21 -5.51 13.97
C LEU A 132 -22.93 -5.30 12.63
N GLU A 133 -22.63 -4.20 11.94
CA GLU A 133 -23.18 -3.90 10.62
C GLU A 133 -22.81 -4.95 9.55
N THR A 134 -21.80 -5.79 9.81
CA THR A 134 -21.41 -6.90 8.95
C THR A 134 -22.28 -8.15 9.11
N GLY A 135 -23.18 -8.16 10.10
CA GLY A 135 -24.10 -9.26 10.38
C GLY A 135 -23.59 -10.28 11.42
N LEU A 136 -22.45 -10.02 12.06
CA LEU A 136 -21.96 -10.83 13.18
C LEU A 136 -22.78 -10.60 14.45
N SER A 137 -22.78 -11.59 15.35
CA SER A 137 -23.45 -11.43 16.66
C SER A 137 -22.70 -10.42 17.54
N GLU A 138 -23.40 -9.87 18.53
CA GLU A 138 -22.82 -8.98 19.53
C GLU A 138 -21.63 -9.63 20.26
N GLU A 139 -21.77 -10.89 20.68
CA GLU A 139 -20.68 -11.65 21.30
C GLU A 139 -19.45 -11.77 20.39
N GLN A 140 -19.65 -12.05 19.09
CA GLN A 140 -18.55 -12.13 18.12
C GLN A 140 -17.90 -10.76 17.90
N ALA A 141 -18.70 -9.70 17.77
CA ALA A 141 -18.23 -8.34 17.54
C ALA A 141 -17.41 -7.81 18.74
N GLU A 142 -17.88 -8.05 19.96
CA GLU A 142 -17.17 -7.70 21.19
C GLU A 142 -15.85 -8.47 21.32
N GLU A 143 -15.86 -9.78 21.05
CA GLU A 143 -14.65 -10.61 21.11
C GLU A 143 -13.61 -10.16 20.08
N MET A 144 -14.03 -9.87 18.85
CA MET A 144 -13.16 -9.32 17.82
C MET A 144 -12.59 -7.95 18.22
N MET A 145 -13.42 -7.05 18.75
CA MET A 145 -12.95 -5.75 19.22
C MET A 145 -11.95 -5.90 20.38
N ARG A 146 -12.21 -6.83 21.30
CA ARG A 146 -11.31 -7.14 22.41
C ARG A 146 -9.94 -7.60 21.91
N LEU A 147 -9.91 -8.48 20.90
CA LEU A 147 -8.66 -8.90 20.26
C LEU A 147 -7.94 -7.73 19.58
N LYS A 148 -8.67 -6.92 18.80
CA LYS A 148 -8.11 -5.73 18.14
C LYS A 148 -7.49 -4.75 19.14
N LEU A 149 -8.21 -4.41 20.21
CA LEU A 149 -7.70 -3.52 21.25
C LEU A 149 -6.45 -4.09 21.93
N ARG A 150 -6.35 -5.42 22.08
CA ARG A 150 -5.12 -6.03 22.62
C ARG A 150 -3.91 -5.81 21.72
N PHE A 151 -4.07 -5.92 20.40
CA PHE A 151 -3.00 -5.61 19.44
C PHE A 151 -2.75 -4.10 19.30
N ALA A 152 -3.75 -3.27 19.58
CA ALA A 152 -3.64 -1.82 19.63
C ALA A 152 -3.23 -1.27 21.02
N PHE A 153 -2.72 -2.12 21.92
CA PHE A 153 -2.29 -1.72 23.28
C PHE A 153 -3.36 -1.00 24.12
N GLY A 154 -4.62 -1.39 23.93
CA GLY A 154 -5.78 -0.96 24.69
C GLY A 154 -6.63 0.11 24.01
N THR A 155 -6.11 0.80 22.99
CA THR A 155 -6.80 1.92 22.34
C THR A 155 -6.47 1.98 20.85
N ILE A 156 -7.47 2.21 20.00
CA ILE A 156 -7.22 2.52 18.59
C ILE A 156 -6.79 3.99 18.49
N HIS A 157 -5.57 4.22 18.02
CA HIS A 157 -4.97 5.55 17.95
C HIS A 157 -5.22 6.21 16.59
N PRO A 158 -5.47 7.52 16.54
CA PRO A 158 -5.47 8.26 15.29
C PRO A 158 -4.08 8.21 14.64
N THR A 159 -4.03 8.26 13.30
CA THR A 159 -2.76 8.13 12.56
C THR A 159 -1.76 9.23 12.92
N GLU A 160 -2.24 10.40 13.37
CA GLU A 160 -1.44 11.53 13.86
C GLU A 160 -0.60 11.19 15.09
N ASP A 161 -0.95 10.14 15.84
CA ASP A 161 -0.10 9.64 16.94
C ASP A 161 1.17 8.97 16.40
N LEU A 162 1.13 8.45 15.18
CA LEU A 162 2.22 7.73 14.53
C LEU A 162 2.97 8.58 13.50
N LEU A 163 2.26 9.45 12.78
CA LEU A 163 2.77 10.20 11.64
C LEU A 163 2.60 11.70 11.80
N GLU A 164 3.46 12.45 11.12
CA GLU A 164 3.40 13.89 11.04
C GLU A 164 2.97 14.35 9.64
N ALA A 165 1.97 15.22 9.58
CA ALA A 165 1.53 15.83 8.33
C ALA A 165 2.34 17.10 8.01
N ARG A 166 2.81 17.21 6.76
CA ARG A 166 3.39 18.43 6.19
C ARG A 166 2.62 18.83 4.94
N ILE A 167 1.65 19.72 5.15
CA ILE A 167 0.75 20.19 4.10
C ILE A 167 1.45 21.25 3.25
N VAL A 168 1.65 20.95 1.97
CA VAL A 168 2.23 21.86 0.98
C VAL A 168 1.10 22.52 0.18
N GLY A 169 0.73 23.72 0.61
CA GLY A 169 -0.24 24.57 -0.08
C GLY A 169 0.42 25.42 -1.18
N ASN A 170 0.13 26.73 -1.16
CA ASN A 170 0.70 27.69 -2.11
C ASN A 170 2.05 28.28 -1.68
N ALA A 171 2.32 28.29 -0.37
CA ALA A 171 3.56 28.82 0.19
C ALA A 171 4.55 27.68 0.47
N PRO A 172 5.86 27.94 0.41
CA PRO A 172 6.87 26.99 0.90
C PRO A 172 6.64 26.65 2.37
N VAL A 173 6.86 25.40 2.74
CA VAL A 173 6.76 24.92 4.12
C VAL A 173 8.05 24.25 4.54
N GLU A 174 8.42 24.38 5.81
CA GLU A 174 9.56 23.67 6.37
C GLU A 174 9.19 22.20 6.64
N VAL A 175 10.04 21.29 6.17
CA VAL A 175 9.92 19.85 6.41
C VAL A 175 10.65 19.49 7.71
N ARG A 176 11.95 19.78 7.77
CA ARG A 176 12.83 19.46 8.90
C ARG A 176 14.13 20.25 8.83
N ASN A 177 14.61 20.76 9.96
CA ASN A 177 15.95 21.33 10.14
C ASN A 177 16.37 22.34 9.04
N GLY A 178 15.45 23.23 8.64
CA GLY A 178 15.70 24.26 7.62
C GLY A 178 15.53 23.80 6.17
N VAL A 179 15.20 22.54 5.90
CA VAL A 179 14.80 22.08 4.57
C VAL A 179 13.37 22.52 4.32
N THR A 180 13.14 23.27 3.23
CA THR A 180 11.80 23.69 2.82
C THR A 180 11.38 23.01 1.53
N VAL A 181 10.07 22.85 1.35
CA VAL A 181 9.47 22.33 0.12
C VAL A 181 8.38 23.28 -0.38
N ALA A 182 8.37 23.53 -1.68
CA ALA A 182 7.36 24.34 -2.35
C ALA A 182 6.75 23.57 -3.51
N ARG A 183 5.42 23.58 -3.61
CA ARG A 183 4.71 22.99 -4.75
C ARG A 183 4.70 23.97 -5.91
N GLN A 184 5.37 23.62 -7.00
CA GLN A 184 5.49 24.48 -8.18
C GLN A 184 4.31 24.28 -9.14
N ARG A 185 3.97 23.02 -9.42
CA ARG A 185 2.84 22.58 -10.26
C ARG A 185 2.40 21.18 -9.81
N THR A 186 1.40 20.62 -10.49
CA THR A 186 0.99 19.23 -10.26
C THR A 186 2.17 18.26 -10.36
N ASN A 187 2.40 17.51 -9.28
CA ASN A 187 3.49 16.54 -9.12
C ASN A 187 4.90 17.13 -9.23
N ARG A 188 5.07 18.46 -9.14
CA ARG A 188 6.37 19.13 -9.23
C ARG A 188 6.64 19.92 -7.97
N TYR A 189 7.63 19.48 -7.19
CA TYR A 189 7.99 20.05 -5.91
C TYR A 189 9.45 20.46 -5.90
N GLU A 190 9.74 21.65 -5.38
CA GLU A 190 11.09 22.16 -5.23
C GLU A 190 11.50 22.10 -3.76
N PHE A 191 12.58 21.40 -3.46
CA PHE A 191 13.21 21.38 -2.15
C PHE A 191 14.33 22.40 -2.12
N THR A 192 14.42 23.17 -1.03
CA THR A 192 15.47 24.16 -0.81
C THR A 192 16.17 23.91 0.52
N TYR A 193 17.50 23.98 0.53
CA TYR A 193 18.31 23.92 1.74
C TYR A 193 19.59 24.74 1.59
N GLN A 194 19.80 25.71 2.48
CA GLN A 194 20.99 26.56 2.52
C GLN A 194 21.41 27.16 1.14
N GLY A 195 20.42 27.59 0.35
CA GLY A 195 20.62 28.21 -0.97
C GLY A 195 20.70 27.22 -2.15
N GLU A 196 20.73 25.91 -1.89
CA GLU A 196 20.64 24.87 -2.92
C GLU A 196 19.18 24.50 -3.18
N GLN A 197 18.85 24.21 -4.44
CA GLN A 197 17.50 23.87 -4.87
C GLN A 197 17.52 22.61 -5.73
N VAL A 198 16.57 21.71 -5.49
CA VAL A 198 16.35 20.53 -6.33
C VAL A 198 14.87 20.40 -6.65
N LEU A 199 14.56 20.13 -7.92
CA LEU A 199 13.21 19.88 -8.37
C LEU A 199 12.95 18.36 -8.44
N VAL A 200 11.87 17.92 -7.81
CA VAL A 200 11.34 16.57 -7.90
C VAL A 200 10.10 16.60 -8.79
N ASP A 201 10.09 15.76 -9.84
CA ASP A 201 8.96 15.60 -10.76
C ASP A 201 8.42 14.16 -10.69
N LEU A 202 7.24 14.01 -10.09
CA LEU A 202 6.56 12.72 -9.90
C LEU A 202 5.62 12.35 -11.05
N ASN A 203 5.57 13.16 -12.13
CA ASN A 203 4.73 12.83 -13.28
C ASN A 203 5.30 11.65 -14.05
N LEU A 204 4.46 10.64 -14.30
CA LEU A 204 4.77 9.59 -15.26
C LEU A 204 4.39 10.02 -16.69
N PRO A 205 5.31 9.92 -17.67
CA PRO A 205 4.95 10.00 -19.09
C PRO A 205 3.89 8.95 -19.46
N LEU A 206 3.06 9.22 -20.48
CA LEU A 206 1.94 8.34 -20.88
C LEU A 206 2.34 6.88 -21.17
N ASN A 207 3.57 6.65 -21.61
CA ASN A 207 4.11 5.33 -21.97
C ASN A 207 5.02 4.73 -20.89
N ARG A 208 4.98 5.25 -19.66
CA ARG A 208 5.78 4.77 -18.53
C ARG A 208 4.87 4.27 -17.44
N HIS A 209 5.14 3.08 -16.93
CA HIS A 209 4.44 2.50 -15.79
C HIS A 209 5.40 2.40 -14.61
N TYR A 210 4.85 2.24 -13.41
CA TYR A 210 5.66 1.82 -12.27
C TYR A 210 6.24 0.43 -12.56
N GLU A 211 7.52 0.24 -12.27
CA GLU A 211 8.23 -1.00 -12.61
C GLU A 211 8.04 -2.03 -11.50
N THR A 212 7.98 -3.32 -11.87
CA THR A 212 8.04 -4.41 -10.90
C THR A 212 9.47 -4.56 -10.38
N PRO A 213 9.66 -4.88 -9.08
CA PRO A 213 10.99 -5.10 -8.56
C PRO A 213 11.50 -6.51 -8.87
N TYR A 214 10.74 -7.38 -9.53
CA TYR A 214 11.12 -8.76 -9.84
C TYR A 214 10.77 -9.10 -11.29
N ASP A 215 11.43 -10.14 -11.81
CA ASP A 215 11.18 -10.70 -13.13
C ASP A 215 10.48 -12.06 -12.98
N LEU A 216 9.49 -12.33 -13.84
CA LEU A 216 8.80 -13.61 -13.90
C LEU A 216 9.11 -14.34 -15.20
N GLY A 217 9.28 -15.66 -15.10
CA GLY A 217 9.33 -16.54 -16.27
C GLY A 217 7.94 -16.73 -16.86
N PHE A 218 7.88 -16.96 -18.18
CA PHE A 218 6.62 -17.28 -18.84
C PHE A 218 6.24 -18.74 -18.62
N HIS A 219 5.03 -18.96 -18.12
CA HIS A 219 4.45 -20.28 -17.91
C HIS A 219 3.03 -20.31 -18.49
N THR A 220 2.53 -21.50 -18.82
CA THR A 220 1.13 -21.65 -19.25
C THR A 220 0.28 -22.04 -18.06
N LEU A 221 -0.81 -21.31 -17.81
CA LEU A 221 -1.79 -21.69 -16.81
C LEU A 221 -2.46 -23.02 -17.19
N PRO A 222 -2.41 -24.07 -16.35
CA PRO A 222 -3.20 -25.28 -16.54
C PRO A 222 -4.70 -24.95 -16.52
N ARG A 223 -5.44 -25.39 -17.54
CA ARG A 223 -6.90 -25.17 -17.64
C ARG A 223 -7.70 -26.45 -17.37
N ASP A 224 -7.25 -27.24 -16.40
CA ASP A 224 -7.94 -28.48 -16.02
C ASP A 224 -9.27 -28.19 -15.29
N TYR A 225 -10.02 -29.24 -14.95
CA TYR A 225 -11.26 -29.09 -14.18
C TYR A 225 -11.03 -28.38 -12.84
N PHE A 226 -9.91 -28.66 -12.18
CA PHE A 226 -9.48 -28.00 -10.96
C PHE A 226 -7.95 -27.86 -10.98
N SER A 227 -7.43 -26.64 -10.81
CA SER A 227 -6.00 -26.39 -10.70
C SER A 227 -5.73 -25.21 -9.78
N ILE A 228 -4.62 -25.27 -9.05
CA ILE A 228 -4.13 -24.14 -8.26
C ILE A 228 -2.73 -23.81 -8.76
N VAL A 229 -2.50 -22.53 -9.05
CA VAL A 229 -1.18 -22.00 -9.40
C VAL A 229 -0.85 -20.89 -8.43
N HIS A 230 0.25 -21.02 -7.70
CA HIS A 230 0.75 -19.95 -6.83
C HIS A 230 1.45 -18.89 -7.68
N THR A 231 0.93 -17.66 -7.66
CA THR A 231 1.49 -16.53 -8.40
C THR A 231 2.55 -15.79 -7.60
N GLY A 232 2.60 -16.00 -6.29
CA GLY A 232 3.63 -15.44 -5.42
C GLY A 232 3.67 -16.15 -4.08
N GLU A 233 4.83 -16.07 -3.44
CA GLU A 233 5.11 -16.65 -2.12
C GLU A 233 5.91 -15.71 -1.21
N GLY A 234 6.10 -14.46 -1.66
CA GLY A 234 6.76 -13.41 -0.90
C GLY A 234 5.79 -12.57 -0.08
N ASP A 235 6.31 -11.49 0.50
CA ASP A 235 5.57 -10.47 1.25
C ASP A 235 5.89 -9.08 0.68
N GLY A 236 5.46 -8.01 1.34
CA GLY A 236 5.81 -6.64 0.91
C GLY A 236 7.29 -6.26 1.10
N TRP A 237 8.15 -7.18 1.54
CA TRP A 237 9.59 -7.00 1.76
C TRP A 237 10.46 -7.89 0.85
N ASP A 238 9.94 -8.98 0.30
CA ASP A 238 10.67 -9.86 -0.61
C ASP A 238 10.92 -9.17 -1.97
N ILE A 239 12.18 -8.84 -2.24
CA ILE A 239 12.61 -8.14 -3.45
C ILE A 239 12.64 -9.04 -4.70
N ASN A 240 12.54 -10.35 -4.56
CA ASN A 240 12.73 -11.32 -5.64
C ASN A 240 11.43 -11.98 -6.08
N ARG A 241 10.34 -11.83 -5.32
CA ARG A 241 9.10 -12.57 -5.54
C ARG A 241 7.86 -11.67 -5.44
N PRO A 242 6.79 -11.99 -6.18
CA PRO A 242 5.48 -11.41 -5.94
C PRO A 242 4.98 -11.75 -4.54
N CYS A 243 4.10 -10.88 -4.02
CA CYS A 243 3.40 -11.14 -2.77
C CYS A 243 2.53 -12.40 -2.87
N MET A 244 2.23 -13.00 -1.71
CA MET A 244 1.40 -14.20 -1.61
C MET A 244 0.05 -14.01 -2.32
N ALA A 245 -0.14 -14.78 -3.39
CA ALA A 245 -1.37 -14.82 -4.15
C ALA A 245 -1.44 -16.13 -4.93
N SER A 246 -2.65 -16.55 -5.30
CA SER A 246 -2.85 -17.76 -6.09
C SER A 246 -3.94 -17.57 -7.14
N ILE A 247 -3.89 -18.39 -8.18
CA ILE A 247 -4.94 -18.55 -9.16
C ILE A 247 -5.57 -19.92 -8.96
N LEU A 248 -6.89 -19.93 -8.81
CA LEU A 248 -7.72 -21.13 -8.83
C LEU A 248 -8.39 -21.22 -10.20
N VAL A 249 -8.20 -22.34 -10.89
CA VAL A 249 -8.99 -22.70 -12.06
C VAL A 249 -10.02 -23.73 -11.65
N PHE A 250 -11.29 -23.47 -11.93
CA PHE A 250 -12.38 -24.41 -11.70
C PHE A 250 -13.35 -24.40 -12.87
N GLN A 251 -13.57 -25.57 -13.48
CA GLN A 251 -14.42 -25.73 -14.68
C GLN A 251 -14.05 -24.75 -15.81
N GLY A 252 -12.75 -24.46 -15.97
CA GLY A 252 -12.23 -23.51 -16.96
C GLY A 252 -12.37 -22.04 -16.59
N ARG A 253 -13.02 -21.69 -15.47
CA ARG A 253 -13.09 -20.32 -14.94
C ARG A 253 -11.87 -20.01 -14.10
N ILE A 254 -11.37 -18.78 -14.19
CA ILE A 254 -10.16 -18.32 -13.50
C ILE A 254 -10.57 -17.43 -12.33
N TYR A 255 -10.17 -17.80 -11.13
CA TYR A 255 -10.38 -17.02 -9.92
C TYR A 255 -9.04 -16.62 -9.31
N LEU A 256 -8.95 -15.40 -8.81
CA LEU A 256 -7.80 -14.94 -8.02
C LEU A 256 -8.06 -15.24 -6.54
N ILE A 257 -7.01 -15.59 -5.81
CA ILE A 257 -6.97 -15.57 -4.36
C ILE A 257 -6.00 -14.44 -4.00
N ASP A 258 -6.58 -13.33 -3.56
CA ASP A 258 -5.96 -12.02 -3.36
C ASP A 258 -5.40 -11.37 -4.64
N ALA A 259 -5.21 -10.05 -4.58
CA ALA A 259 -4.62 -9.26 -5.67
C ALA A 259 -3.63 -8.24 -5.10
N GLY A 260 -2.41 -8.72 -4.88
CA GLY A 260 -1.28 -7.89 -4.45
C GLY A 260 -0.73 -6.96 -5.54
N PRO A 261 0.41 -6.30 -5.25
CA PRO A 261 1.10 -5.43 -6.19
C PRO A 261 1.36 -6.10 -7.53
N ASN A 262 1.11 -5.38 -8.62
CA ASN A 262 1.48 -5.79 -9.98
C ASN A 262 0.84 -7.12 -10.44
N ILE A 263 -0.41 -7.38 -10.03
CA ILE A 263 -1.14 -8.60 -10.41
C ILE A 263 -1.24 -8.80 -11.94
N ASP A 264 -1.30 -7.73 -12.72
CA ASP A 264 -1.23 -7.76 -14.18
C ASP A 264 0.08 -8.36 -14.70
N HIS A 265 1.21 -8.08 -14.05
CA HIS A 265 2.49 -8.68 -14.42
C HIS A 265 2.48 -10.20 -14.20
N SER A 266 1.91 -10.65 -13.08
CA SER A 266 1.76 -12.08 -12.77
C SER A 266 0.82 -12.79 -13.75
N LEU A 267 -0.31 -12.17 -14.12
CA LEU A 267 -1.24 -12.74 -15.09
C LEU A 267 -0.64 -12.82 -16.49
N ASN A 268 0.06 -11.77 -16.93
CA ASN A 268 0.76 -11.75 -18.21
C ASN A 268 1.85 -12.82 -18.29
N ALA A 269 2.59 -13.06 -17.20
CA ALA A 269 3.58 -14.13 -17.12
C ALA A 269 2.96 -15.53 -17.26
N LEU A 270 1.67 -15.67 -16.93
CA LEU A 270 0.90 -16.91 -17.09
C LEU A 270 0.11 -17.00 -18.41
N GLY A 271 0.21 -15.98 -19.26
CA GLY A 271 -0.56 -15.87 -20.50
C GLY A 271 -2.06 -15.74 -20.27
N VAL A 272 -2.46 -15.10 -19.17
CA VAL A 272 -3.85 -14.84 -18.80
C VAL A 272 -4.16 -13.37 -19.02
N ASP A 273 -5.16 -13.08 -19.85
CA ASP A 273 -5.70 -11.73 -19.94
C ASP A 273 -6.56 -11.45 -18.71
N ILE A 274 -6.49 -10.23 -18.16
CA ILE A 274 -7.28 -9.87 -16.98
C ILE A 274 -8.79 -10.03 -17.21
N ASN A 275 -9.26 -9.89 -18.47
CA ASN A 275 -10.66 -10.09 -18.82
C ASN A 275 -11.08 -11.57 -18.85
N GLU A 276 -10.15 -12.52 -18.72
CA GLU A 276 -10.47 -13.94 -18.53
C GLU A 276 -10.76 -14.29 -17.06
N VAL A 277 -10.47 -13.37 -16.14
CA VAL A 277 -10.76 -13.56 -14.71
C VAL A 277 -12.26 -13.47 -14.48
N GLU A 278 -12.80 -14.46 -13.78
CA GLU A 278 -14.21 -14.55 -13.39
C GLU A 278 -14.45 -13.80 -12.07
N GLY A 279 -13.54 -13.93 -11.12
CA GLY A 279 -13.66 -13.28 -9.82
C GLY A 279 -12.43 -13.38 -8.94
N ILE A 280 -12.52 -12.77 -7.76
CA ILE A 280 -11.49 -12.74 -6.73
C ILE A 280 -12.07 -13.19 -5.39
N PHE A 281 -11.35 -14.09 -4.72
CA PHE A 281 -11.48 -14.38 -3.30
C PHE A 281 -10.50 -13.50 -2.53
N HIS A 282 -11.00 -12.64 -1.65
CA HIS A 282 -10.16 -11.70 -0.90
C HIS A 282 -10.10 -12.10 0.58
N THR A 283 -8.89 -12.28 1.10
CA THR A 283 -8.64 -12.78 2.45
C THR A 283 -8.63 -11.65 3.49
N HIS A 284 -7.93 -10.55 3.22
CA HIS A 284 -7.81 -9.40 4.12
C HIS A 284 -7.23 -8.17 3.40
N ALA A 285 -7.21 -7.02 4.08
CA ALA A 285 -7.02 -5.71 3.45
C ALA A 285 -5.58 -5.17 3.45
N HIS A 286 -4.52 -5.93 3.75
CA HIS A 286 -3.14 -5.40 3.69
C HIS A 286 -2.67 -5.19 2.25
N ASP A 287 -1.75 -4.24 2.02
CA ASP A 287 -1.36 -3.80 0.67
C ASP A 287 -0.84 -4.92 -0.23
N ASP A 288 -0.20 -5.93 0.37
CA ASP A 288 0.33 -7.11 -0.32
C ASP A 288 -0.75 -8.06 -0.83
N HIS A 289 -2.01 -7.87 -0.43
CA HIS A 289 -3.20 -8.59 -0.91
C HIS A 289 -4.24 -7.69 -1.60
N PHE A 290 -4.14 -6.37 -1.41
CA PHE A 290 -5.13 -5.36 -1.76
C PHE A 290 -4.74 -4.47 -2.96
N SER A 291 -3.46 -4.14 -3.12
CA SER A 291 -3.06 -3.03 -4.02
C SER A 291 -3.35 -3.26 -5.51
N GLY A 292 -3.51 -4.51 -5.93
CA GLY A 292 -3.87 -4.91 -7.29
C GLY A 292 -5.34 -4.63 -7.66
N LEU A 293 -6.19 -4.21 -6.72
CA LEU A 293 -7.60 -3.89 -7.01
C LEU A 293 -7.74 -2.82 -8.10
N THR A 294 -6.82 -1.86 -8.23
CA THR A 294 -6.88 -0.88 -9.33
C THR A 294 -6.79 -1.50 -10.71
N THR A 295 -6.01 -2.57 -10.84
CA THR A 295 -5.93 -3.35 -12.08
C THR A 295 -7.25 -4.04 -12.36
N LEU A 296 -7.87 -4.62 -11.31
CA LEU A 296 -9.12 -5.35 -11.42
C LEU A 296 -10.32 -4.47 -11.80
N ILE A 297 -10.39 -3.24 -11.30
CA ILE A 297 -11.49 -2.30 -11.59
C ILE A 297 -11.54 -1.88 -13.08
N ARG A 298 -10.46 -2.12 -13.82
CA ARG A 298 -10.30 -1.68 -15.21
C ARG A 298 -10.69 -2.74 -16.25
N THR A 299 -11.22 -3.88 -15.82
CA THR A 299 -11.75 -4.90 -16.73
C THR A 299 -12.97 -4.41 -17.49
N ASP A 300 -13.25 -5.04 -18.64
CA ASP A 300 -14.41 -4.69 -19.48
C ASP A 300 -15.75 -5.18 -18.90
N HIS A 301 -15.70 -5.98 -17.83
CA HIS A 301 -16.83 -6.45 -17.03
C HIS A 301 -16.55 -6.27 -15.54
N ARG A 302 -17.60 -6.29 -14.71
CA ARG A 302 -17.42 -6.33 -13.25
C ARG A 302 -17.01 -7.73 -12.82
N LEU A 303 -15.87 -7.84 -12.15
CA LEU A 303 -15.42 -9.09 -11.57
C LEU A 303 -16.28 -9.46 -10.36
N LYS A 304 -16.52 -10.76 -10.17
CA LYS A 304 -17.17 -11.27 -8.96
C LYS A 304 -16.20 -11.14 -7.78
N TYR A 305 -16.65 -10.56 -6.70
CA TYR A 305 -15.86 -10.34 -5.49
C TYR A 305 -16.42 -11.17 -4.36
N TYR A 306 -15.64 -12.17 -3.95
CA TYR A 306 -15.96 -13.14 -2.92
C TYR A 306 -15.15 -12.85 -1.67
N SER A 307 -15.82 -12.54 -0.57
CA SER A 307 -15.21 -12.52 0.76
C SER A 307 -16.31 -12.61 1.80
N THR A 308 -15.95 -12.79 3.07
CA THR A 308 -16.92 -12.50 4.12
C THR A 308 -17.26 -11.01 4.11
N ARG A 309 -18.46 -10.66 4.56
CA ARG A 309 -18.88 -9.25 4.66
C ARG A 309 -17.93 -8.43 5.51
N LEU A 310 -17.40 -9.03 6.58
CA LEU A 310 -16.37 -8.43 7.43
C LEU A 310 -15.15 -7.94 6.65
N VAL A 311 -14.59 -8.81 5.79
CA VAL A 311 -13.44 -8.47 4.95
C VAL A 311 -13.81 -7.42 3.93
N ARG A 312 -14.97 -7.59 3.26
CA ARG A 312 -15.45 -6.63 2.26
C ARG A 312 -15.58 -5.23 2.82
N GLU A 313 -16.26 -5.04 3.95
CA GLU A 313 -16.45 -3.71 4.54
C GLU A 313 -15.10 -3.07 4.92
N SER A 314 -14.14 -3.85 5.43
CA SER A 314 -12.79 -3.36 5.73
C SER A 314 -12.05 -2.91 4.46
N VAL A 315 -12.11 -3.71 3.39
CA VAL A 315 -11.50 -3.40 2.09
C VAL A 315 -12.15 -2.18 1.44
N SER A 316 -13.48 -2.11 1.44
CA SER A 316 -14.26 -1.00 0.89
C SER A 316 -13.88 0.33 1.55
N LYS A 317 -13.78 0.36 2.89
CA LYS A 317 -13.36 1.54 3.65
C LYS A 317 -11.92 1.96 3.33
N LYS A 318 -11.00 1.00 3.23
CA LYS A 318 -9.60 1.25 2.88
C LYS A 318 -9.47 1.80 1.45
N LEU A 319 -10.17 1.20 0.49
CA LEU A 319 -10.19 1.66 -0.90
C LEU A 319 -10.84 3.05 -1.04
N ALA A 320 -11.95 3.28 -0.35
CA ALA A 320 -12.64 4.56 -0.36
C ALA A 320 -11.73 5.69 0.14
N ALA A 321 -10.97 5.47 1.23
CA ALA A 321 -9.98 6.40 1.72
C ALA A 321 -8.89 6.67 0.66
N LEU A 322 -8.32 5.61 0.08
CA LEU A 322 -7.23 5.68 -0.90
C LEU A 322 -7.62 6.45 -2.17
N MET A 323 -8.81 6.20 -2.69
CA MET A 323 -9.36 6.82 -3.90
C MET A 323 -10.12 8.12 -3.62
N SER A 324 -10.31 8.49 -2.35
CA SER A 324 -11.18 9.60 -1.92
C SER A 324 -12.57 9.54 -2.58
N VAL A 325 -13.14 8.34 -2.65
CA VAL A 325 -14.48 8.05 -3.17
C VAL A 325 -15.39 7.57 -2.04
N LYS A 326 -16.68 7.33 -2.32
CA LYS A 326 -17.60 6.82 -1.30
C LYS A 326 -17.44 5.30 -1.17
N GLU A 327 -17.65 4.78 0.03
CA GLU A 327 -17.65 3.33 0.30
C GLU A 327 -18.64 2.58 -0.61
N GLN A 328 -19.80 3.19 -0.89
CA GLN A 328 -20.85 2.65 -1.78
C GLN A 328 -20.39 2.48 -3.24
N ASP A 329 -19.32 3.16 -3.66
CA ASP A 329 -18.81 3.02 -5.02
C ASP A 329 -18.13 1.65 -5.24
N PHE A 330 -17.80 0.91 -4.17
CA PHE A 330 -17.24 -0.44 -4.27
C PHE A 330 -18.14 -1.40 -5.08
N GLU A 331 -19.45 -1.34 -4.84
CA GLU A 331 -20.44 -2.13 -5.57
C GLU A 331 -20.63 -1.68 -7.03
N GLN A 332 -20.08 -0.52 -7.42
CA GLN A 332 -20.06 -0.12 -8.83
C GLN A 332 -18.91 -0.80 -9.57
N TYR A 333 -17.84 -1.15 -8.86
CA TYR A 333 -16.64 -1.75 -9.42
C TYR A 333 -16.68 -3.29 -9.48
N PHE A 334 -17.33 -3.93 -8.49
CA PHE A 334 -17.33 -5.39 -8.34
C PHE A 334 -18.72 -5.96 -8.15
N GLU A 335 -19.01 -7.13 -8.72
CA GLU A 335 -20.22 -7.91 -8.43
C GLU A 335 -20.03 -8.61 -7.08
N ILE A 336 -20.73 -8.16 -6.04
CA ILE A 336 -20.49 -8.62 -4.66
C ILE A 336 -21.16 -9.95 -4.38
N HIS A 337 -20.38 -10.89 -3.84
CA HIS A 337 -20.81 -12.20 -3.36
C HIS A 337 -20.28 -12.41 -1.94
N ASP A 338 -21.07 -12.04 -0.93
CA ASP A 338 -20.70 -12.26 0.47
C ASP A 338 -20.71 -13.76 0.80
N LEU A 339 -19.62 -14.22 1.41
CA LEU A 339 -19.45 -15.58 1.93
C LEU A 339 -19.82 -15.63 3.41
N ASP A 340 -20.46 -16.73 3.81
CA ASP A 340 -20.78 -16.99 5.20
C ASP A 340 -19.52 -17.44 5.97
N LEU A 341 -19.24 -16.76 7.09
CA LEU A 341 -18.06 -17.03 7.90
C LEU A 341 -18.18 -18.38 8.62
N GLY A 342 -17.13 -19.20 8.51
CA GLY A 342 -17.00 -20.44 9.27
C GLY A 342 -17.83 -21.62 8.75
N ILE A 343 -18.40 -21.51 7.54
CA ILE A 343 -19.11 -22.61 6.86
C ILE A 343 -18.52 -22.87 5.48
N TRP A 344 -18.79 -24.07 4.95
CA TRP A 344 -18.51 -24.42 3.56
C TRP A 344 -19.51 -23.68 2.66
N ASN A 345 -19.00 -22.79 1.80
CA ASN A 345 -19.80 -22.00 0.88
C ASN A 345 -19.79 -22.71 -0.49
N ASN A 346 -20.95 -22.83 -1.15
CA ASN A 346 -21.03 -23.41 -2.49
C ASN A 346 -21.12 -22.31 -3.55
N ILE A 347 -20.15 -22.30 -4.47
CA ILE A 347 -20.06 -21.36 -5.60
C ILE A 347 -20.10 -22.15 -6.89
N ASP A 348 -21.31 -22.36 -7.42
CA ASP A 348 -21.54 -23.13 -8.66
C ASP A 348 -20.87 -24.54 -8.65
N GLY A 349 -20.83 -25.19 -7.48
CA GLY A 349 -20.20 -26.51 -7.29
C GLY A 349 -18.73 -26.46 -6.86
N LEU A 350 -18.15 -25.27 -6.68
CA LEU A 350 -16.93 -25.08 -5.89
C LEU A 350 -17.34 -24.98 -4.42
N GLU A 351 -17.10 -26.04 -3.65
CA GLU A 351 -17.41 -26.13 -2.21
C GLU A 351 -16.14 -26.11 -1.36
#